data_AF-A0A2W6BZQ7-F1
#
_entry.id   AF-A0A2W6BZQ7-F1
#
_cell.length_a   1.000
_cell.length_b   1.000
_cell.length_c   1.000
_cell.angle_alpha   90.00
_cell.angle_beta   90.00
_cell.angle_gamma   90.00
#
_symmetry.space_group_name_H-M   'P 1'
#
loop_
_entity.id
_entity.type
_entity.pdbx_description
1 polymer ?
#
loop_
_entity_poly.entity_id
_entity_poly.type
_entity_poly.pdbx_seq_one_letter_code
_entity_poly.pdbx_strand_id
1 'polypeptide(L)'
;MYLFEADRVVVRLNHDIEDRRRARAGVELTRWLTRQGFPTVAPTDHEQPLDLGDYSVTLWRYYPQNDRPKPTADHLGAMLRQLHALPAPPVELSPYQPLKHFSDSVTDSTSLSTGNRDWLLGRRTKLLGEYERLDFPLGSGWIHGDAYPGNTLWDDERALLGDWDEVGTGPRELDLVNTHQGARFGRSQTERDAFTAAYGYDVTAWSGYPVLREMRDLHTLGSYILLADAGNERAAIQLGFRVDTLKRGDSNALWNAR
;
A
#
# COMPACT_ATOMS: atom_id res chain seq x y z
N MET A 1 -0.27 -16.03 6.61
CA MET A 1 -0.64 -15.44 7.91
C MET A 1 -1.53 -16.42 8.64
N TYR A 2 -1.26 -16.70 9.91
CA TYR A 2 -2.05 -17.61 10.74
C TYR A 2 -2.59 -16.87 11.96
N LEU A 3 -3.81 -17.15 12.38
CA LEU A 3 -4.44 -16.57 13.57
C LEU A 3 -4.55 -17.63 14.67
N PHE A 4 -4.03 -17.31 15.85
CA PHE A 4 -4.21 -18.11 17.07
C PHE A 4 -5.14 -17.34 18.01
N GLU A 5 -6.45 -17.62 17.92
CA GLU A 5 -7.49 -16.87 18.65
C GLU A 5 -7.38 -16.99 20.17
N ALA A 6 -6.94 -18.16 20.68
CA ALA A 6 -6.77 -18.40 22.11
C ALA A 6 -5.72 -17.47 22.76
N ASP A 7 -4.68 -17.11 22.01
CA ASP A 7 -3.59 -16.25 22.48
C ASP A 7 -3.67 -14.82 21.95
N ARG A 8 -4.68 -14.51 21.11
CA ARG A 8 -4.82 -13.21 20.43
C ARG A 8 -3.53 -12.78 19.72
N VAL A 9 -2.91 -13.71 18.98
CA VAL A 9 -1.70 -13.47 18.19
C VAL A 9 -1.93 -13.77 16.71
N VAL A 10 -1.45 -12.85 15.87
CA VAL A 10 -1.31 -13.04 14.43
C VAL A 10 0.14 -13.38 14.10
N VAL A 11 0.34 -14.48 13.39
CA VAL A 11 1.64 -14.99 12.98
C VAL A 11 1.87 -14.72 11.50
N ARG A 12 2.94 -13.98 11.17
CA ARG A 12 3.39 -13.75 9.78
C ARG A 12 4.66 -14.56 9.53
N LEU A 13 4.65 -15.33 8.44
CA LEU A 13 5.80 -16.10 7.96
C LEU A 13 6.42 -15.38 6.76
N ASN A 14 7.74 -15.29 6.76
CA ASN A 14 8.57 -14.68 5.73
C ASN A 14 9.60 -15.71 5.28
N HIS A 15 9.91 -15.86 3.99
CA HIS A 15 10.69 -17.01 3.51
C HIS A 15 12.07 -16.63 2.95
N ASP A 16 12.21 -15.51 2.24
CA ASP A 16 13.52 -15.14 1.70
C ASP A 16 14.31 -14.19 2.63
N ILE A 17 15.62 -14.05 2.39
CA ILE A 17 16.53 -13.22 3.22
C ILE A 17 16.09 -11.75 3.26
N GLU A 18 15.59 -11.21 2.15
CA GLU A 18 15.11 -9.83 2.08
C GLU A 18 13.81 -9.67 2.89
N ASP A 19 12.92 -10.66 2.86
CA ASP A 19 11.75 -10.73 3.72
C ASP A 19 12.13 -10.76 5.20
N ARG A 20 13.22 -11.44 5.58
CA ARG A 20 13.68 -11.46 6.99
C ARG A 20 14.15 -10.08 7.45
N ARG A 21 14.90 -9.37 6.60
CA ARG A 21 15.35 -8.00 6.88
C ARG A 21 14.16 -7.05 6.99
N ARG A 22 13.21 -7.14 6.07
CA ARG A 22 11.94 -6.39 6.12
C ARG A 22 11.13 -6.70 7.37
N ALA A 23 11.01 -7.97 7.74
CA ALA A 23 10.28 -8.40 8.92
C ALA A 23 10.87 -7.82 10.21
N ARG A 24 12.21 -7.83 10.34
CA ARG A 24 12.92 -7.19 11.46
C ARG A 24 12.70 -5.68 11.51
N ALA A 25 12.91 -5.00 10.37
CA ALA A 25 12.71 -3.56 10.25
C ALA A 25 11.26 -3.16 10.58
N GLY A 26 10.27 -3.93 10.12
CA GLY A 26 8.85 -3.71 10.40
C GLY A 26 8.52 -3.83 11.89
N VAL A 27 9.08 -4.82 12.60
CA VAL A 27 8.92 -4.94 14.07
C VAL A 27 9.57 -3.76 14.79
N GLU A 28 10.78 -3.38 14.42
CA GLU A 28 11.51 -2.26 15.06
C GLU A 28 10.79 -0.92 14.83
N LEU A 29 10.34 -0.67 13.60
CA LEU A 29 9.57 0.50 13.21
C LEU A 29 8.26 0.60 14.02
N THR A 30 7.46 -0.47 14.06
CA THR A 30 6.16 -0.45 14.75
C THR A 30 6.29 -0.35 16.27
N ARG A 31 7.34 -0.93 16.86
CA ARG A 31 7.71 -0.68 18.26
C ARG A 31 8.05 0.78 18.50
N TRP A 32 8.84 1.39 17.60
CA TRP A 32 9.17 2.81 17.70
C TRP A 32 7.93 3.70 17.55
N LEU A 33 7.08 3.44 16.56
CA LEU A 33 5.81 4.15 16.35
C LEU A 33 4.91 4.10 17.59
N THR A 34 4.79 2.91 18.20
CA THR A 34 4.03 2.73 19.45
C THR A 34 4.58 3.63 20.57
N ARG A 35 5.91 3.73 20.70
CA ARG A 35 6.56 4.64 21.68
C ARG A 35 6.36 6.12 21.36
N GLN A 36 6.22 6.48 20.09
CA GLN A 36 5.84 7.85 19.68
C GLN A 36 4.35 8.16 19.91
N GLY A 37 3.56 7.19 20.41
CA GLY A 37 2.12 7.34 20.58
C GLY A 37 1.34 7.28 19.27
N PHE A 38 1.99 6.89 18.16
CA PHE A 38 1.32 6.74 16.86
C PHE A 38 0.35 5.54 16.88
N PRO A 39 -0.87 5.68 16.34
CA PRO A 39 -1.84 4.59 16.25
C PRO A 39 -1.44 3.54 15.20
N THR A 40 -0.54 2.64 15.55
CA THR A 40 -0.15 1.49 14.71
C THR A 40 -0.58 0.17 15.32
N VAL A 41 -0.75 -0.86 14.48
CA VAL A 41 -0.68 -2.25 14.95
C VAL A 41 0.65 -2.49 15.67
N ALA A 42 0.58 -3.21 16.78
CA ALA A 42 1.73 -3.46 17.62
C ALA A 42 2.19 -4.93 17.53
N PRO A 43 3.50 -5.18 17.46
CA PRO A 43 4.03 -6.52 17.69
C PRO A 43 3.80 -6.93 19.15
N THR A 44 3.80 -8.23 19.42
CA THR A 44 3.81 -8.75 20.79
C THR A 44 5.16 -8.51 21.47
N ASP A 45 5.19 -8.67 22.80
CA ASP A 45 6.38 -8.44 23.61
C ASP A 45 7.40 -9.61 23.57
N HIS A 46 7.05 -10.70 22.89
CA HIS A 46 7.95 -11.83 22.66
C HIS A 46 9.20 -11.39 21.90
N GLU A 47 10.29 -12.14 22.09
CA GLU A 47 11.47 -12.03 21.25
C GLU A 47 11.11 -12.39 19.81
N GLN A 48 11.40 -11.49 18.89
CA GLN A 48 11.05 -11.63 17.47
C GLN A 48 11.88 -10.68 16.60
N PRO A 49 12.11 -11.00 15.32
CA PRO A 49 11.60 -12.20 14.62
C PRO A 49 12.25 -13.50 15.11
N LEU A 50 11.50 -14.61 15.02
CA LEU A 50 11.98 -15.96 15.29
C LEU A 50 12.45 -16.58 13.97
N ASP A 51 13.71 -16.99 13.89
CA ASP A 51 14.24 -17.66 12.70
C ASP A 51 14.04 -19.18 12.81
N LEU A 52 13.21 -19.75 11.94
CA LEU A 52 12.82 -21.15 11.90
C LEU A 52 13.18 -21.76 10.53
N GLY A 53 14.41 -22.24 10.41
CA GLY A 53 14.93 -22.82 9.16
C GLY A 53 14.96 -21.77 8.04
N ASP A 54 14.19 -22.02 6.99
CA ASP A 54 14.06 -21.09 5.86
C ASP A 54 13.09 -19.94 6.14
N TYR A 55 12.37 -19.95 7.27
CA TYR A 55 11.37 -18.94 7.58
C TYR A 55 11.82 -17.98 8.68
N SER A 56 11.37 -16.73 8.60
CA SER A 56 11.41 -15.76 9.69
C SER A 56 9.99 -15.41 10.12
N VAL A 57 9.71 -15.53 11.41
CA VAL A 57 8.36 -15.46 11.98
C VAL A 57 8.22 -14.21 12.85
N THR A 58 7.19 -13.43 12.60
CA THR A 58 6.82 -12.28 13.45
C THR A 58 5.45 -12.49 14.09
N LEU A 59 5.30 -11.97 15.30
CA LEU A 59 4.18 -12.20 16.21
C LEU A 59 3.52 -10.85 16.54
N TRP A 60 2.31 -10.67 16.06
CA TRP A 60 1.55 -9.41 16.14
C TRP A 60 0.35 -9.56 17.05
N ARG A 61 -0.03 -8.48 17.74
CA ARG A 61 -1.27 -8.47 18.52
C ARG A 61 -2.47 -8.64 17.57
N TYR A 62 -3.40 -9.52 17.94
CA TYR A 62 -4.67 -9.66 17.25
C TYR A 62 -5.66 -8.61 17.75
N TYR A 63 -6.32 -7.94 16.82
CA TYR A 63 -7.32 -6.91 17.08
C TYR A 63 -8.69 -7.40 16.60
N PRO A 64 -9.60 -7.83 17.50
CA PRO A 64 -10.94 -8.28 17.11
C PRO A 64 -11.73 -7.16 16.43
N GLN A 65 -12.26 -7.41 15.23
CA GLN A 65 -13.01 -6.39 14.47
C GLN A 65 -14.53 -6.46 14.68
N ASN A 66 -15.06 -7.54 15.29
CA ASN A 66 -16.46 -7.71 15.70
C ASN A 66 -17.52 -7.32 14.64
N ASP A 67 -17.29 -7.69 13.37
CA ASP A 67 -18.19 -7.44 12.22
C ASP A 67 -18.66 -5.98 12.03
N ARG A 68 -17.90 -5.02 12.54
CA ARG A 68 -18.18 -3.59 12.37
C ARG A 68 -17.51 -3.03 11.11
N PRO A 69 -17.98 -1.89 10.58
CA PRO A 69 -17.32 -1.22 9.45
C PRO A 69 -15.85 -0.89 9.76
N LYS A 70 -14.99 -0.95 8.75
CA LYS A 70 -13.59 -0.52 8.84
C LYS A 70 -13.47 0.96 9.24
N PRO A 71 -12.33 1.39 9.81
CA PRO A 71 -12.06 2.81 10.01
C PRO A 71 -12.26 3.59 8.71
N THR A 72 -12.89 4.76 8.84
CA THR A 72 -13.26 5.63 7.74
C THR A 72 -12.05 6.37 7.17
N ALA A 73 -12.21 6.98 5.99
CA ALA A 73 -11.10 7.62 5.28
C ALA A 73 -10.54 8.86 6.03
N ASP A 74 -11.33 9.57 6.82
CA ASP A 74 -10.87 10.65 7.71
C ASP A 74 -9.93 10.16 8.81
N HIS A 75 -10.15 8.97 9.40
CA HIS A 75 -9.19 8.37 10.32
C HIS A 75 -7.83 8.19 9.65
N LEU A 76 -7.81 7.67 8.42
CA LEU A 76 -6.56 7.51 7.66
C LEU A 76 -5.90 8.85 7.35
N GLY A 77 -6.67 9.86 6.93
CA GLY A 77 -6.15 11.20 6.65
C GLY A 77 -5.48 11.83 7.88
N ALA A 78 -6.11 11.71 9.06
CA ALA A 78 -5.54 12.17 10.32
C ALA A 78 -4.27 11.38 10.71
N MET A 79 -4.28 10.05 10.54
CA MET A 79 -3.11 9.21 10.80
C MET A 79 -1.93 9.57 9.90
N LEU A 80 -2.13 9.75 8.59
CA LEU A 80 -1.04 10.14 7.68
C LEU A 80 -0.50 11.54 7.98
N ARG A 81 -1.35 12.49 8.38
CA ARG A 81 -0.89 13.80 8.83
C ARG A 81 0.01 13.69 10.05
N GLN A 82 -0.39 12.87 11.03
CA GLN A 82 0.44 12.59 12.21
C GLN A 82 1.75 11.90 11.81
N LEU A 83 1.68 10.90 10.93
CA LEU A 83 2.82 10.13 10.43
C LEU A 83 3.89 11.05 9.83
N HIS A 84 3.47 11.90 8.89
CA HIS A 84 4.35 12.80 8.15
C HIS A 84 4.98 13.91 9.01
N ALA A 85 4.43 14.15 10.20
CA ALA A 85 4.96 15.10 11.19
C ALA A 85 5.95 14.47 12.19
N LEU A 86 6.03 13.14 12.27
CA LEU A 86 6.99 12.46 13.13
C LEU A 86 8.43 12.61 12.58
N PRO A 87 9.45 12.60 13.47
CA PRO A 87 10.83 12.55 13.03
C PRO A 87 11.12 11.25 12.26
N ALA A 88 12.24 11.21 11.54
CA ALA A 88 12.66 9.98 10.86
C ALA A 88 12.81 8.82 11.88
N PRO A 89 12.31 7.62 11.55
CA PRO A 89 12.42 6.49 12.46
C PRO A 89 13.88 6.02 12.57
N PRO A 90 14.27 5.38 13.68
CA PRO A 90 15.62 4.87 13.90
C PRO A 90 15.85 3.53 13.18
N VAL A 91 15.30 3.38 11.98
CA VAL A 91 15.50 2.23 11.08
C VAL A 91 15.94 2.77 9.72
N GLU A 92 16.79 2.02 9.02
CA GLU A 92 17.18 2.39 7.67
C GLU A 92 15.99 2.17 6.72
N LEU A 93 15.59 3.24 6.03
CA LEU A 93 14.47 3.20 5.09
C LEU A 93 15.00 3.35 3.66
N SER A 94 14.67 2.39 2.81
CA SER A 94 14.98 2.46 1.39
C SER A 94 14.18 3.58 0.71
N PRO A 95 14.76 4.26 -0.29
CA PRO A 95 13.99 5.11 -1.19
C PRO A 95 12.88 4.32 -1.87
N TYR A 96 11.69 4.90 -1.93
CA TYR A 96 10.57 4.34 -2.68
C TYR A 96 10.95 4.23 -4.16
N GLN A 97 10.72 3.05 -4.74
CA GLN A 97 11.03 2.76 -6.14
C GLN A 97 9.71 2.56 -6.90
N PRO A 98 9.16 3.62 -7.54
CA PRO A 98 7.86 3.52 -8.15
C PRO A 98 7.86 2.46 -9.26
N LEU A 99 6.81 1.63 -9.28
CA LEU A 99 6.57 0.63 -10.32
C LEU A 99 7.71 -0.38 -10.53
N LYS A 100 8.60 -0.60 -9.55
CA LYS A 100 9.64 -1.64 -9.66
C LYS A 100 9.01 -3.03 -9.75
N HIS A 101 8.27 -3.43 -8.71
CA HIS A 101 7.64 -4.77 -8.65
C HIS A 101 6.66 -5.00 -9.81
N PHE A 102 5.94 -3.96 -10.23
CA PHE A 102 5.09 -4.02 -11.41
C PHE A 102 5.86 -4.39 -12.69
N SER A 103 7.05 -3.81 -12.90
CA SER A 103 7.89 -4.14 -14.07
C SER A 103 8.34 -5.60 -14.06
N ASP A 104 8.71 -6.10 -12.88
CA ASP A 104 9.13 -7.48 -12.68
C ASP A 104 7.94 -8.42 -13.03
N SER A 105 6.76 -8.17 -12.46
CA SER A 105 5.54 -8.95 -12.76
C SER A 105 5.14 -8.92 -14.24
N VAL A 106 5.24 -7.78 -14.93
CA VAL A 106 4.90 -7.70 -16.36
C VAL A 106 5.89 -8.48 -17.23
N THR A 107 7.18 -8.41 -16.90
CA THR A 107 8.25 -9.07 -17.66
C THR A 107 8.13 -10.59 -17.55
N ASP A 108 7.89 -11.09 -16.34
CA ASP A 108 7.83 -12.52 -16.05
C ASP A 108 6.46 -13.14 -16.37
N SER A 109 5.47 -12.32 -16.77
CA SER A 109 4.10 -12.77 -16.96
C SER A 109 3.95 -13.79 -18.08
N THR A 110 3.21 -14.86 -17.79
CA THR A 110 2.85 -15.93 -18.74
C THR A 110 1.43 -15.77 -19.30
N SER A 111 0.56 -15.01 -18.62
CA SER A 111 -0.83 -14.76 -19.02
C SER A 111 -1.01 -13.51 -19.89
N LEU A 112 -0.09 -12.53 -19.83
CA LEU A 112 -0.16 -11.33 -20.66
C LEU A 112 0.30 -11.59 -22.11
N SER A 113 -0.46 -11.07 -23.07
CA SER A 113 -0.01 -11.02 -24.47
C SER A 113 1.20 -10.10 -24.64
N THR A 114 2.05 -10.35 -25.64
CA THR A 114 3.21 -9.50 -25.95
C THR A 114 2.81 -8.03 -26.13
N GLY A 115 1.73 -7.76 -26.87
CA GLY A 115 1.25 -6.39 -27.07
C GLY A 115 0.73 -5.70 -25.79
N ASN A 116 0.25 -6.46 -24.80
CA ASN A 116 -0.09 -5.90 -23.49
C ASN A 116 1.17 -5.63 -22.66
N ARG A 117 2.16 -6.54 -22.67
CA ARG A 117 3.45 -6.34 -21.98
C ARG A 117 4.17 -5.10 -22.50
N ASP A 118 4.33 -4.99 -23.82
CA ASP A 118 5.02 -3.86 -24.46
C ASP A 118 4.33 -2.53 -24.14
N TRP A 119 2.99 -2.51 -24.19
CA TRP A 119 2.23 -1.32 -23.86
C TRP A 119 2.38 -0.93 -22.39
N LEU A 120 2.31 -1.88 -21.45
CA LEU A 120 2.43 -1.64 -20.01
C LEU A 120 3.83 -1.13 -19.64
N LEU A 121 4.88 -1.74 -20.19
CA LEU A 121 6.27 -1.30 -19.98
C LEU A 121 6.52 0.09 -20.61
N GLY A 122 5.98 0.34 -21.81
CA GLY A 122 6.04 1.66 -22.43
C GLY A 122 5.31 2.73 -21.60
N ARG A 123 4.13 2.40 -21.05
CA ARG A 123 3.36 3.33 -20.22
C ARG A 123 4.07 3.62 -18.90
N ARG A 124 4.65 2.61 -18.26
CA ARG A 124 5.53 2.77 -17.09
C ARG A 124 6.67 3.74 -17.37
N THR A 125 7.41 3.54 -18.45
CA THR A 125 8.55 4.42 -18.81
C THR A 125 8.11 5.86 -18.98
N LYS A 126 6.97 6.10 -19.65
CA LYS A 126 6.41 7.45 -19.79
C LYS A 126 6.05 8.07 -18.44
N LEU A 127 5.33 7.33 -17.57
CA LEU A 127 4.91 7.83 -16.26
C LEU A 127 6.10 8.10 -15.33
N LEU A 128 7.14 7.27 -15.36
CA LEU A 128 8.36 7.51 -14.56
C LEU A 128 9.08 8.78 -15.02
N GLY A 129 9.17 9.02 -16.33
CA GLY A 129 9.72 10.27 -16.84
C GLY A 129 8.88 11.49 -16.44
N GLU A 130 7.55 11.38 -16.42
CA GLU A 130 6.67 12.44 -15.92
C GLU A 130 6.88 12.67 -14.42
N TYR A 131 6.94 11.60 -13.63
CA TYR A 131 7.17 11.61 -12.18
C TYR A 131 8.47 12.32 -11.79
N GLU A 132 9.57 12.05 -12.49
CA GLU A 132 10.88 12.68 -12.24
C GLU A 132 10.88 14.20 -12.43
N ARG A 133 9.90 14.74 -13.17
CA ARG A 133 9.76 16.18 -13.45
C ARG A 133 8.74 16.87 -12.55
N LEU A 134 8.11 16.15 -11.63
CA LEU A 134 7.11 16.72 -10.73
C LEU A 134 7.79 17.48 -9.59
N ASP A 135 7.26 18.67 -9.30
CA ASP A 135 7.52 19.36 -8.04
C ASP A 135 6.52 18.86 -6.99
N PHE A 136 7.02 18.42 -5.84
CA PHE A 136 6.21 17.84 -4.74
C PHE A 136 5.99 18.86 -3.61
N PRO A 137 4.83 19.53 -3.52
CA PRO A 137 4.61 20.63 -2.57
C PRO A 137 4.68 20.22 -1.09
N LEU A 138 4.37 18.97 -0.76
CA LEU A 138 4.50 18.45 0.60
C LEU A 138 5.94 18.06 0.96
N GLY A 139 6.85 18.08 -0.01
CA GLY A 139 8.24 17.66 0.12
C GLY A 139 8.39 16.15 0.35
N SER A 140 9.65 15.74 0.47
CA SER A 140 10.02 14.34 0.73
C SER A 140 10.23 14.07 2.22
N GLY A 141 9.84 12.88 2.64
CA GLY A 141 10.02 12.38 4.00
C GLY A 141 9.93 10.86 4.00
N TRP A 142 9.65 10.28 5.16
CA TRP A 142 9.27 8.88 5.22
C TRP A 142 7.76 8.75 4.97
N ILE A 143 7.39 7.69 4.28
CA ILE A 143 6.02 7.40 3.81
C ILE A 143 5.67 5.96 4.17
N HIS A 144 4.38 5.69 4.32
CA HIS A 144 3.85 4.34 4.46
C HIS A 144 4.01 3.51 3.18
N GLY A 145 3.93 4.14 2.01
CA GLY A 145 4.11 3.52 0.68
C GLY A 145 2.84 2.85 0.15
N ASP A 146 2.07 2.21 1.03
CA ASP A 146 0.80 1.56 0.70
C ASP A 146 -0.38 1.98 1.59
N ALA A 147 -0.49 3.27 1.94
CA ALA A 147 -1.58 3.71 2.82
C ALA A 147 -2.94 3.69 2.10
N TYR A 148 -3.88 2.84 2.53
CA TYR A 148 -5.28 2.92 2.12
C TYR A 148 -6.20 2.38 3.24
N PRO A 149 -7.51 2.70 3.24
CA PRO A 149 -8.40 2.33 4.35
C PRO A 149 -8.47 0.83 4.68
N GLY A 150 -8.15 -0.06 3.74
CA GLY A 150 -8.09 -1.51 4.00
C GLY A 150 -6.98 -1.91 4.97
N ASN A 151 -5.91 -1.12 5.05
CA ASN A 151 -4.78 -1.30 5.97
C ASN A 151 -5.06 -0.72 7.36
N THR A 152 -6.31 -0.30 7.62
CA THR A 152 -6.74 0.17 8.94
C THR A 152 -7.56 -0.88 9.68
N LEU A 153 -7.43 -0.86 11.00
CA LEU A 153 -8.05 -1.78 11.93
C LEU A 153 -8.56 -1.00 13.14
N TRP A 154 -9.48 -1.60 13.87
CA TRP A 154 -9.93 -1.08 15.15
C TRP A 154 -9.29 -1.80 16.33
N ASP A 155 -8.91 -1.02 17.34
CA ASP A 155 -8.57 -1.44 18.69
C ASP A 155 -9.55 -0.74 19.64
N ASP A 156 -10.63 -1.45 20.00
CA ASP A 156 -11.82 -0.86 20.63
C ASP A 156 -12.31 0.37 19.86
N GLU A 157 -12.24 1.60 20.39
CA GLU A 157 -12.68 2.80 19.67
C GLU A 157 -11.57 3.49 18.87
N ARG A 158 -10.34 2.98 18.95
CA ARG A 158 -9.17 3.59 18.33
C ARG A 158 -8.89 2.96 16.96
N ALA A 159 -8.81 3.79 15.92
CA ALA A 159 -8.31 3.33 14.63
C ALA A 159 -6.79 3.15 14.69
N LEU A 160 -6.29 2.07 14.09
CA LEU A 160 -4.88 1.74 13.94
C LEU A 160 -4.54 1.59 12.46
N LEU A 161 -3.32 1.99 12.08
CA LEU A 161 -2.73 1.74 10.77
C LEU A 161 -1.78 0.53 10.86
N GLY A 162 -1.85 -0.36 9.87
CA GLY A 162 -0.95 -1.51 9.75
C GLY A 162 -0.43 -1.68 8.33
N ASP A 163 0.21 -2.82 8.09
CA ASP A 163 0.86 -3.17 6.82
C ASP A 163 2.02 -2.25 6.41
N TRP A 164 3.10 -2.31 7.19
CA TRP A 164 4.30 -1.48 7.01
C TRP A 164 5.33 -2.07 6.04
N ASP A 165 4.93 -2.98 5.15
CA ASP A 165 5.85 -3.72 4.29
C ASP A 165 6.44 -2.85 3.15
N GLU A 166 5.72 -1.80 2.74
CA GLU A 166 6.14 -0.83 1.71
C GLU A 166 6.69 0.49 2.28
N VAL A 167 6.96 0.55 3.59
CA VAL A 167 7.52 1.74 4.21
C VAL A 167 8.84 2.14 3.56
N GLY A 168 9.02 3.43 3.31
CA GLY A 168 10.22 3.94 2.66
C GLY A 168 10.35 5.45 2.77
N THR A 169 11.26 6.01 1.97
CA THR A 169 11.41 7.45 1.82
C THR A 169 10.96 7.92 0.44
N GLY A 170 10.25 9.04 0.38
CA GLY A 170 9.73 9.58 -0.87
C GLY A 170 8.84 10.81 -0.68
N PRO A 171 8.26 11.33 -1.77
CA PRO A 171 7.28 12.40 -1.69
C PRO A 171 6.02 11.97 -0.94
N ARG A 172 5.55 12.81 -0.03
CA ARG A 172 4.40 12.51 0.84
C ARG A 172 3.10 12.28 0.06
N GLU A 173 2.95 12.90 -1.11
CA GLU A 173 1.80 12.77 -2.00
C GLU A 173 1.50 11.32 -2.40
N LEU A 174 2.52 10.44 -2.38
CA LEU A 174 2.37 9.00 -2.65
C LEU A 174 1.36 8.33 -1.70
N ASP A 175 1.38 8.69 -0.41
CA ASP A 175 0.45 8.14 0.59
C ASP A 175 -0.98 8.68 0.44
N LEU A 176 -1.16 9.83 -0.21
CA LEU A 176 -2.47 10.47 -0.36
C LEU A 176 -3.23 9.93 -1.57
N VAL A 177 -2.51 9.68 -2.66
CA VAL A 177 -3.11 9.30 -3.95
C VAL A 177 -3.93 8.03 -3.85
N ASN A 178 -3.53 7.06 -3.04
CA ASN A 178 -4.22 5.78 -2.88
C ASN A 178 -5.68 5.94 -2.45
N THR A 179 -5.97 6.87 -1.54
CA THR A 179 -7.34 7.13 -1.12
C THR A 179 -8.18 7.66 -2.27
N HIS A 180 -7.64 8.57 -3.08
CA HIS A 180 -8.37 9.11 -4.22
C HIS A 180 -8.47 8.14 -5.40
N GLN A 181 -7.43 7.34 -5.65
CA GLN A 181 -7.43 6.29 -6.67
C GLN A 181 -8.54 5.27 -6.42
N GLY A 182 -8.92 5.02 -5.16
CA GLY A 182 -10.00 4.09 -4.85
C GLY A 182 -11.40 4.51 -5.30
N ALA A 183 -11.58 5.65 -5.97
CA ALA A 183 -12.75 5.88 -6.83
C ALA A 183 -12.91 4.76 -7.87
N ARG A 184 -11.80 4.18 -8.37
CA ARG A 184 -11.78 2.94 -9.19
C ARG A 184 -12.52 1.79 -8.50
N PHE A 185 -12.47 1.72 -7.19
CA PHE A 185 -13.01 0.63 -6.39
C PHE A 185 -14.30 1.04 -5.65
N GLY A 186 -14.97 2.10 -6.13
CA GLY A 186 -16.27 2.54 -5.61
C GLY A 186 -16.21 3.47 -4.40
N ARG A 187 -15.03 3.99 -4.02
CA ARG A 187 -14.95 5.00 -2.95
C ARG A 187 -15.67 6.28 -3.36
N SER A 188 -16.57 6.75 -2.51
CA SER A 188 -17.40 7.92 -2.78
C SER A 188 -16.58 9.21 -2.82
N GLN A 189 -17.16 10.29 -3.38
CA GLN A 189 -16.58 11.62 -3.26
C GLN A 189 -16.52 12.07 -1.78
N THR A 190 -17.59 11.85 -1.02
CA THR A 190 -17.67 12.20 0.41
C THR A 190 -16.55 11.59 1.24
N GLU A 191 -16.21 10.32 1.05
CA GLU A 191 -15.10 9.68 1.76
C GLU A 191 -13.75 10.29 1.38
N ARG A 192 -13.55 10.63 0.09
CA ARG A 192 -12.31 11.26 -0.38
C ARG A 192 -12.16 12.68 0.16
N ASP A 193 -13.24 13.45 0.19
CA ASP A 193 -13.25 14.80 0.76
C ASP A 193 -12.97 14.78 2.27
N ALA A 194 -13.54 13.80 2.99
CA ALA A 194 -13.29 13.60 4.41
C ALA A 194 -11.81 13.27 4.70
N PHE A 195 -11.18 12.42 3.87
CA PHE A 195 -9.73 12.17 3.94
C PHE A 195 -8.92 13.45 3.72
N THR A 196 -9.22 14.19 2.65
CA THR A 196 -8.54 15.44 2.31
C THR A 196 -8.64 16.47 3.44
N ALA A 197 -9.83 16.63 4.03
CA ALA A 197 -10.05 17.55 5.13
C ALA A 197 -9.26 17.13 6.39
N ALA A 198 -9.24 15.83 6.72
CA ALA A 198 -8.51 15.32 7.87
C ALA A 198 -6.97 15.42 7.71
N TYR A 199 -6.45 15.16 6.50
CA TYR A 199 -5.03 15.32 6.21
C TYR A 199 -4.62 16.79 6.12
N GLY A 200 -5.46 17.65 5.54
CA GLY A 200 -5.23 19.09 5.39
C GLY A 200 -4.58 19.53 4.08
N TYR A 201 -4.56 18.66 3.06
CA TYR A 201 -4.06 18.97 1.71
C TYR A 201 -4.85 18.20 0.66
N ASP A 202 -5.34 18.89 -0.36
CA ASP A 202 -6.02 18.28 -1.50
C ASP A 202 -5.01 17.91 -2.58
N VAL A 203 -4.62 16.63 -2.61
CA VAL A 203 -3.72 16.14 -3.65
C VAL A 203 -4.33 16.25 -5.04
N THR A 204 -5.66 16.21 -5.18
CA THR A 204 -6.33 16.22 -6.50
C THR A 204 -6.29 17.58 -7.19
N ALA A 205 -6.07 18.66 -6.44
CA ALA A 205 -5.87 20.00 -6.96
C ALA A 205 -4.46 20.22 -7.54
N TRP A 206 -3.52 19.34 -7.24
CA TRP A 206 -2.13 19.44 -7.72
C TRP A 206 -1.94 18.79 -9.09
N SER A 207 -1.19 19.45 -9.96
CA SER A 207 -0.99 19.03 -11.36
C SER A 207 -0.30 17.67 -11.52
N GLY A 208 0.42 17.19 -10.51
CA GLY A 208 1.07 15.87 -10.53
C GLY A 208 0.14 14.71 -10.15
N TYR A 209 -1.07 14.98 -9.64
CA TYR A 209 -2.00 13.94 -9.21
C TYR A 209 -2.36 12.91 -10.30
N PRO A 210 -2.66 13.31 -11.55
CA PRO A 210 -2.97 12.34 -12.60
C PRO A 210 -1.85 11.33 -12.84
N VAL A 211 -0.59 11.77 -12.74
CA VAL A 211 0.59 10.90 -12.90
C VAL A 211 0.66 9.87 -11.77
N LEU A 212 0.59 10.33 -10.51
CA LEU A 212 0.65 9.42 -9.35
C LEU A 212 -0.55 8.47 -9.32
N ARG A 213 -1.74 8.95 -9.67
CA ARG A 213 -2.96 8.12 -9.74
C ARG A 213 -2.79 7.00 -10.74
N GLU A 214 -2.26 7.29 -11.92
CA GLU A 214 -2.08 6.25 -12.95
C GLU A 214 -0.92 5.31 -12.62
N MET A 215 0.15 5.81 -11.99
CA MET A 215 1.17 4.94 -11.42
C MET A 215 0.56 3.97 -10.40
N ARG A 216 -0.34 4.46 -9.53
CA ARG A 216 -1.05 3.58 -8.60
C ARG A 216 -1.95 2.58 -9.32
N ASP A 217 -2.67 3.00 -10.37
CA ASP A 217 -3.45 2.11 -11.22
C ASP A 217 -2.57 0.97 -11.78
N LEU A 218 -1.38 1.27 -12.33
CA LEU A 218 -0.43 0.25 -12.80
C LEU A 218 0.06 -0.66 -11.68
N HIS A 219 0.43 -0.10 -10.53
CA HIS A 219 0.87 -0.88 -9.37
C HIS A 219 -0.17 -1.95 -8.99
N THR A 220 -1.47 -1.61 -8.97
CA THR A 220 -2.53 -2.58 -8.62
C THR A 220 -2.72 -3.72 -9.64
N LEU A 221 -2.14 -3.62 -10.85
CA LEU A 221 -2.16 -4.71 -11.82
C LEU A 221 -1.18 -5.83 -11.45
N GLY A 222 -0.10 -5.54 -10.72
CA GLY A 222 0.94 -6.51 -10.39
C GLY A 222 0.39 -7.77 -9.72
N SER A 223 -0.45 -7.59 -8.70
CA SER A 223 -1.11 -8.71 -8.01
C SER A 223 -2.08 -9.48 -8.91
N TYR A 224 -2.79 -8.81 -9.82
CA TYR A 224 -3.69 -9.46 -10.78
C TYR A 224 -2.93 -10.25 -11.86
N ILE A 225 -1.74 -9.79 -12.25
CA ILE A 225 -0.83 -10.54 -13.14
C ILE A 225 -0.40 -11.84 -12.47
N LEU A 226 0.10 -11.76 -11.23
CA LEU A 226 0.53 -12.95 -10.48
C LEU A 226 -0.61 -13.95 -10.26
N LEU A 227 -1.82 -13.47 -9.93
CA LEU A 227 -2.99 -14.33 -9.77
C LEU A 227 -3.42 -14.97 -11.10
N ALA A 228 -3.38 -14.22 -12.20
CA ALA A 228 -3.71 -14.75 -13.53
C ALA A 228 -2.70 -15.81 -13.98
N ASP A 229 -1.41 -15.57 -13.76
CA ASP A 229 -0.33 -16.54 -14.04
C ASP A 229 -0.48 -17.82 -13.20
N ALA A 230 -1.02 -17.71 -11.98
CA ALA A 230 -1.38 -18.84 -11.12
C ALA A 230 -2.70 -19.55 -11.53
N GLY A 231 -3.32 -19.18 -12.65
CA GLY A 231 -4.52 -19.82 -13.18
C GLY A 231 -5.85 -19.27 -12.65
N ASN A 232 -5.87 -18.12 -11.98
CA ASN A 232 -7.11 -17.50 -11.54
C ASN A 232 -7.82 -16.79 -12.71
N GLU A 233 -8.82 -17.45 -13.29
CA GLU A 233 -9.59 -16.94 -14.43
C GLU A 233 -10.29 -15.60 -14.14
N ARG A 234 -10.81 -15.39 -12.93
CA ARG A 234 -11.47 -14.13 -12.55
C ARG A 234 -10.46 -12.97 -12.52
N ALA A 235 -9.27 -13.22 -11.99
CA ALA A 235 -8.18 -12.25 -12.00
C ALA A 235 -7.75 -11.94 -13.43
N ALA A 236 -7.64 -12.95 -14.31
CA ALA A 236 -7.30 -12.75 -15.72
C ALA A 236 -8.33 -11.88 -16.48
N ILE A 237 -9.63 -12.11 -16.26
CA ILE A 237 -10.70 -11.29 -16.84
C ILE A 237 -10.62 -9.84 -16.36
N GLN A 238 -10.46 -9.65 -15.04
CA GLN A 238 -10.31 -8.29 -14.48
C GLN A 238 -9.03 -7.62 -14.97
N LEU A 239 -7.91 -8.34 -15.06
CA LEU A 239 -6.66 -7.82 -15.60
C LEU A 239 -6.84 -7.30 -17.02
N GLY A 240 -7.45 -8.10 -17.91
CA GLY A 240 -7.75 -7.68 -19.28
C GLY A 240 -8.62 -6.41 -19.32
N PHE A 241 -9.71 -6.38 -18.54
CA PHE A 241 -10.58 -5.21 -18.44
C PHE A 241 -9.84 -3.96 -17.96
N ARG A 242 -9.02 -4.07 -16.90
CA ARG A 242 -8.24 -2.94 -16.37
C ARG A 242 -7.24 -2.41 -17.39
N VAL A 243 -6.48 -3.29 -18.03
CA VAL A 243 -5.52 -2.91 -19.10
C VAL A 243 -6.24 -2.18 -20.22
N ASP A 244 -7.39 -2.67 -20.66
CA ASP A 244 -8.18 -2.05 -21.71
C ASP A 244 -8.72 -0.66 -21.32
N THR A 245 -9.16 -0.49 -20.06
CA THR A 245 -9.61 0.83 -19.57
C THR A 245 -8.47 1.85 -19.53
N LEU A 246 -7.26 1.44 -19.14
CA LEU A 246 -6.08 2.30 -19.15
C LEU A 246 -5.66 2.67 -20.58
N LYS A 247 -5.69 1.72 -21.51
CA LYS A 247 -5.42 1.96 -22.94
C LYS A 247 -6.37 3.00 -23.56
N ARG A 248 -7.63 3.00 -23.14
CA ARG A 248 -8.64 3.97 -23.60
C ARG A 248 -8.57 5.31 -22.86
N GLY A 249 -7.76 5.43 -21.81
CA GLY A 249 -7.75 6.62 -20.95
C GLY A 249 -9.05 6.81 -20.16
N ASP A 250 -9.82 5.73 -19.93
CA ASP A 250 -11.05 5.79 -19.17
C ASP A 250 -10.73 5.88 -17.68
N SER A 251 -10.73 7.11 -17.16
CA SER A 251 -10.45 7.41 -15.76
C SER A 251 -11.65 7.19 -14.82
N ASN A 252 -12.84 6.88 -15.35
CA ASN A 252 -14.06 6.69 -14.57
C ASN A 252 -14.49 5.22 -14.46
N ALA A 253 -13.84 4.32 -15.21
CA ALA A 253 -14.12 2.89 -15.12
C ALA A 253 -13.95 2.35 -13.69
N LEU A 254 -14.98 1.63 -13.22
CA LEU A 254 -14.98 0.91 -11.95
C LEU A 254 -14.37 -0.48 -12.12
N TRP A 255 -13.42 -0.81 -11.25
CA TRP A 255 -12.70 -2.06 -11.21
C TRP A 255 -13.17 -2.90 -10.03
N ASN A 256 -13.25 -4.21 -10.19
CA ASN A 256 -13.58 -5.10 -9.08
C ASN A 256 -12.30 -5.44 -8.30
N ALA A 257 -12.33 -5.27 -6.98
CA ALA A 257 -11.23 -5.61 -6.06
C ALA A 257 -11.28 -7.07 -5.57
N ARG A 258 -12.29 -7.86 -5.97
CA ARG A 258 -12.51 -9.26 -5.59
C ARG A 258 -12.46 -10.21 -6.77
#